data_AF-A0A238XTD6-F1
#
_entry.id   AF-A0A238XTD6-F1
#
_cell.length_a   1.000
_cell.length_b   1.000
_cell.length_c   1.000
_cell.angle_alpha   90.00
_cell.angle_beta   90.00
_cell.angle_gamma   90.00
#
_symmetry.space_group_name_H-M   'P 1'
#
loop_
_entity.id
_entity.type
_entity.pdbx_description
1 polymer ?
#
loop_
_entity_poly.entity_id
_entity_poly.type
_entity_poly.pdbx_seq_one_letter_code
_entity_poly.pdbx_strand_id
1 'polypeptide(L)'
;MDYNTYLHFDGYKTFGANSDKIINSIDETLPDKPIFVKLGENYKGGAIEDYHDDLLTANEAIDYVESGGNIGIRTGEWIDGSLFIQLDIEEKGILSADTRSLIDTHALLIWDTVHVGRNRLLEVTDTDTYRLLDDYPTEITSITDNDKEDLEIRCNGHSVIPPSSINHATCSDDKPCDGEGWDSYTLQSVNTEAQALTLEEAERLGDLLEIESTPQNEPVNQSSEEYDNVPSPSPKIDIQAEYCNNVPNVGDSFDERKQKMMFGDWKGQERFIQLYNGNFESVNGSNKQGKAECALANYIGFWFGRNENIVRLFMDTLPFETHYQKYPSHRKNLLEWATSRRDCYHEGVSFGAKAQIAQTIYEYEETNVQKLAEITDYEERQIQYVIDVLEAESVIDTNRVNRQRIITNTNITEGYLENLDKLMDKYENNEEVLVNEVTL
;
A
#
# COMPACT_ATOMS: atom_id res chain seq x y z
N MET A 1 -6.09 -26.47 -8.28
CA MET A 1 -7.29 -26.43 -9.15
C MET A 1 -7.96 -25.16 -8.73
N ASP A 2 -7.88 -24.14 -9.58
CA ASP A 2 -8.23 -22.78 -9.20
C ASP A 2 -9.72 -22.58 -9.47
N TYR A 3 -10.44 -22.19 -8.42
CA TYR A 3 -11.89 -21.99 -8.41
C TYR A 3 -12.20 -20.49 -8.44
N ASN A 4 -13.03 -20.06 -9.40
CA ASN A 4 -13.27 -18.66 -9.74
C ASN A 4 -14.72 -18.22 -9.42
N THR A 5 -14.86 -17.18 -8.61
CA THR A 5 -16.14 -16.48 -8.35
C THR A 5 -16.10 -15.17 -9.12
N TYR A 6 -17.04 -14.92 -10.03
CA TYR A 6 -17.01 -13.75 -10.93
C TYR A 6 -18.01 -12.66 -10.49
N LEU A 7 -17.56 -11.41 -10.41
CA LEU A 7 -18.40 -10.23 -10.11
C LEU A 7 -18.89 -9.55 -11.39
N HIS A 8 -19.82 -10.17 -12.13
CA HIS A 8 -20.28 -9.53 -13.37
C HIS A 8 -21.00 -8.20 -13.13
N PHE A 9 -20.53 -7.17 -13.82
CA PHE A 9 -21.24 -5.92 -14.03
C PHE A 9 -22.29 -6.14 -15.11
N ASP A 10 -23.51 -5.68 -14.87
CA ASP A 10 -24.44 -5.43 -15.97
C ASP A 10 -24.85 -3.96 -15.94
N GLY A 11 -24.90 -3.33 -17.11
CA GLY A 11 -25.39 -1.96 -17.32
C GLY A 11 -26.89 -1.79 -17.03
N TYR A 12 -27.48 -2.72 -16.28
CA TYR A 12 -28.83 -2.68 -15.75
C TYR A 12 -28.76 -2.45 -14.25
N LYS A 13 -28.78 -1.16 -13.89
CA LYS A 13 -29.19 -0.59 -12.59
C LYS A 13 -29.17 -1.62 -11.45
N THR A 14 -28.12 -1.60 -10.66
CA THR A 14 -28.15 -2.04 -9.26
C THR A 14 -29.46 -1.57 -8.64
N PHE A 15 -30.39 -2.51 -8.44
CA PHE A 15 -31.67 -2.27 -7.80
C PHE A 15 -31.38 -2.04 -6.32
N GLY A 16 -31.09 -0.80 -5.96
CA GLY A 16 -30.87 -0.39 -4.58
C GLY A 16 -31.43 1.00 -4.35
N ALA A 17 -32.75 1.14 -4.27
CA ALA A 17 -33.28 2.28 -3.53
C ALA A 17 -32.63 2.24 -2.13
N ASN A 18 -31.73 3.18 -1.82
CA ASN A 18 -30.93 3.34 -0.59
C ASN A 18 -29.40 3.06 -0.69
N SER A 19 -28.77 2.91 -1.86
CA SER A 19 -27.29 2.86 -1.98
C SER A 19 -26.60 3.97 -1.19
N ASP A 20 -27.07 5.21 -1.38
CA ASP A 20 -26.51 6.40 -0.72
C ASP A 20 -26.66 6.31 0.79
N LYS A 21 -27.79 5.78 1.28
CA LYS A 21 -28.00 5.66 2.73
C LYS A 21 -27.08 4.61 3.34
N ILE A 22 -26.84 3.51 2.64
CA ILE A 22 -25.95 2.44 3.08
C ILE A 22 -24.50 2.95 3.10
N ILE A 23 -24.05 3.56 2.00
CA ILE A 23 -22.68 4.09 1.90
C ILE A 23 -22.47 5.21 2.91
N ASN A 24 -23.41 6.15 3.05
CA ASN A 24 -23.29 7.20 4.06
C ASN A 24 -23.28 6.64 5.49
N SER A 25 -24.08 5.60 5.81
CA SER A 25 -24.03 5.01 7.15
C SER A 25 -22.72 4.26 7.43
N ILE A 26 -22.09 3.71 6.39
CA ILE A 26 -20.77 3.10 6.48
C ILE A 26 -19.72 4.21 6.67
N ASP A 27 -19.74 5.25 5.83
CA ASP A 27 -18.79 6.37 5.85
C ASP A 27 -18.79 7.10 7.21
N GLU A 28 -19.96 7.24 7.85
CA GLU A 28 -20.08 7.80 9.21
C GLU A 28 -19.27 7.04 10.28
N THR A 29 -18.90 5.78 10.01
CA THR A 29 -18.09 4.94 10.92
C THR A 29 -16.59 4.95 10.57
N LEU A 30 -16.23 5.54 9.42
CA LEU A 30 -14.88 5.51 8.88
C LEU A 30 -14.20 6.89 9.02
N PRO A 31 -12.86 6.96 8.86
CA PRO A 31 -12.16 8.23 8.82
C PRO A 31 -12.66 9.12 7.67
N ASP A 32 -12.66 10.45 7.85
CA ASP A 32 -13.02 11.45 6.82
C ASP A 32 -11.95 11.54 5.72
N LYS A 33 -11.78 10.45 4.96
CA LYS A 33 -10.79 10.23 3.92
C LYS A 33 -11.32 9.24 2.86
N PRO A 34 -10.77 9.30 1.64
CA PRO A 34 -10.98 8.24 0.66
C PRO A 34 -10.54 6.88 1.24
N ILE A 35 -11.43 5.89 1.19
CA ILE A 35 -11.22 4.56 1.79
C ILE A 35 -11.90 3.43 1.01
N PHE A 36 -12.92 3.76 0.21
CA PHE A 36 -13.59 2.82 -0.65
C PHE A 36 -12.73 2.48 -1.86
N VAL A 37 -12.87 1.28 -2.41
CA VAL A 37 -12.17 0.86 -3.64
C VAL A 37 -13.16 0.42 -4.70
N LYS A 38 -12.81 0.67 -5.97
CA LYS A 38 -13.53 0.07 -7.11
C LYS A 38 -13.11 -1.38 -7.25
N LEU A 39 -14.08 -2.28 -7.29
CA LEU A 39 -13.86 -3.69 -7.55
C LEU A 39 -14.16 -3.98 -9.02
N GLY A 40 -13.23 -4.61 -9.74
CA GLY A 40 -13.40 -4.96 -11.15
C GLY A 40 -14.43 -6.05 -11.40
N GLU A 41 -14.75 -6.28 -12.68
CA GLU A 41 -15.79 -7.23 -13.12
C GLU A 41 -15.47 -8.70 -12.82
N ASN A 42 -14.23 -9.01 -12.45
CA ASN A 42 -13.79 -10.36 -12.08
C ASN A 42 -13.23 -10.42 -10.66
N TYR A 43 -13.43 -9.36 -9.85
CA TYR A 43 -12.81 -9.30 -8.54
C TYR A 43 -13.35 -10.39 -7.61
N LYS A 44 -12.45 -11.16 -7.00
CA LYS A 44 -12.76 -12.13 -5.96
C LYS A 44 -12.42 -11.50 -4.61
N GLY A 45 -13.29 -11.65 -3.61
CA GLY A 45 -13.01 -11.19 -2.25
C GLY A 45 -11.66 -11.74 -1.78
N GLY A 46 -10.73 -10.86 -1.38
CA GLY A 46 -9.37 -11.23 -0.99
C GLY A 46 -8.35 -11.36 -2.13
N ALA A 47 -8.71 -11.16 -3.41
CA ALA A 47 -7.77 -11.21 -4.52
C ALA A 47 -6.89 -9.94 -4.60
N ILE A 48 -5.61 -10.14 -4.94
CA ILE A 48 -4.63 -9.06 -5.20
C ILE A 48 -4.80 -8.48 -6.62
N GLU A 49 -5.51 -9.19 -7.50
CA GLU A 49 -5.73 -8.81 -8.91
C GLU A 49 -7.15 -8.21 -9.11
N ASP A 50 -7.32 -7.37 -10.13
CA ASP A 50 -8.60 -6.79 -10.59
C ASP A 50 -9.28 -5.72 -9.69
N TYR A 51 -8.53 -4.91 -8.95
CA TYR A 51 -9.04 -3.69 -8.30
C TYR A 51 -8.22 -2.44 -8.68
N HIS A 52 -8.81 -1.25 -8.51
CA HIS A 52 -8.10 0.01 -8.71
C HIS A 52 -7.48 0.51 -7.40
N ASP A 53 -6.20 0.91 -7.42
CA ASP A 53 -5.49 1.45 -6.25
C ASP A 53 -6.00 2.83 -5.79
N ASP A 54 -6.76 3.53 -6.64
CA ASP A 54 -7.35 4.82 -6.29
C ASP A 54 -8.53 4.63 -5.31
N LEU A 55 -8.32 5.12 -4.09
CA LEU A 55 -9.35 5.17 -3.06
C LEU A 55 -10.40 6.24 -3.41
N LEU A 56 -11.68 5.90 -3.21
CA LEU A 56 -12.83 6.77 -3.43
C LEU A 56 -13.31 7.36 -2.10
N THR A 57 -13.79 8.60 -2.17
CA THR A 57 -14.68 9.19 -1.17
C THR A 57 -16.07 8.53 -1.20
N ALA A 58 -16.89 8.73 -0.16
CA ALA A 58 -18.27 8.23 -0.14
C ALA A 58 -19.10 8.69 -1.35
N ASN A 59 -18.98 9.95 -1.77
CA ASN A 59 -19.71 10.46 -2.93
C ASN A 59 -19.27 9.76 -4.23
N GLU A 60 -17.98 9.54 -4.41
CA GLU A 60 -17.45 8.82 -5.58
C GLU A 60 -17.84 7.33 -5.56
N ALA A 61 -17.89 6.71 -4.37
CA ALA A 61 -18.38 5.35 -4.20
C ALA A 61 -19.88 5.24 -4.54
N ILE A 62 -20.69 6.23 -4.13
CA ILE A 62 -22.11 6.33 -4.48
C ILE A 62 -22.27 6.42 -5.99
N ASP A 63 -21.62 7.38 -6.65
CA ASP A 63 -21.69 7.57 -8.10
C ASP A 63 -21.28 6.29 -8.85
N TYR A 64 -20.25 5.60 -8.35
CA TYR A 64 -19.78 4.35 -8.95
C TYR A 64 -20.79 3.22 -8.79
N VAL A 65 -21.36 3.00 -7.60
CA VAL A 65 -22.40 1.99 -7.36
C VAL A 65 -23.65 2.28 -8.19
N GLU A 66 -24.07 3.55 -8.30
CA GLU A 66 -25.21 3.96 -9.15
C GLU A 66 -24.96 3.69 -10.64
N SER A 67 -23.70 3.68 -11.07
CA SER A 67 -23.30 3.30 -12.43
C SER A 67 -23.28 1.78 -12.67
N GLY A 68 -23.57 0.98 -11.64
CA GLY A 68 -23.51 -0.50 -11.68
C GLY A 68 -22.25 -1.09 -11.06
N GLY A 69 -21.46 -0.27 -10.38
CA GLY A 69 -20.20 -0.64 -9.72
C GLY A 69 -20.32 -1.47 -8.46
N ASN A 70 -19.30 -2.30 -8.21
CA ASN A 70 -19.09 -2.96 -6.93
C ASN A 70 -17.97 -2.26 -6.15
N ILE A 71 -18.16 -2.12 -4.84
CA ILE A 71 -17.21 -1.41 -3.97
C ILE A 71 -16.70 -2.32 -2.87
N GLY A 72 -15.49 -2.01 -2.42
CA GLY A 72 -14.90 -2.60 -1.24
C GLY A 72 -14.37 -1.55 -0.27
N ILE A 73 -13.86 -2.02 0.86
CA ILE A 73 -13.05 -1.25 1.80
C ILE A 73 -11.63 -1.80 1.79
N ARG A 74 -10.64 -0.91 1.74
CA ARG A 74 -9.23 -1.27 1.86
C ARG A 74 -8.93 -1.82 3.27
N THR A 75 -8.27 -2.98 3.34
CA THR A 75 -7.86 -3.63 4.59
C THR A 75 -6.35 -3.81 4.64
N GLY A 76 -5.76 -3.82 5.84
CA GLY A 76 -4.33 -4.05 6.04
C GLY A 76 -3.41 -2.87 5.74
N GLU A 77 -3.97 -1.70 5.44
CA GLU A 77 -3.19 -0.48 5.19
C GLU A 77 -3.54 0.60 6.21
N TRP A 78 -2.51 1.35 6.64
CA TRP A 78 -2.67 2.43 7.60
C TRP A 78 -3.21 3.69 6.91
N ILE A 79 -4.44 4.06 7.25
CA ILE A 79 -5.12 5.27 6.78
C ILE A 79 -5.34 6.18 8.00
N ASP A 80 -4.61 7.30 8.04
CA ASP A 80 -4.66 8.31 9.13
C ASP A 80 -4.48 7.77 10.55
N GLY A 81 -3.68 6.70 10.69
CA GLY A 81 -3.41 6.09 12.00
C GLY A 81 -4.40 5.00 12.41
N SER A 82 -5.35 4.66 11.54
CA SER A 82 -6.24 3.50 11.66
C SER A 82 -5.90 2.48 10.58
N LEU A 83 -6.12 1.21 10.87
CA LEU A 83 -6.01 0.09 9.94
C LEU A 83 -7.25 -0.77 10.10
N PHE A 84 -7.81 -1.27 9.00
CA PHE A 84 -9.00 -2.10 9.04
C PHE A 84 -8.67 -3.55 8.73
N ILE A 85 -9.27 -4.46 9.49
CA ILE A 85 -9.21 -5.91 9.26
C ILE A 85 -10.62 -6.45 9.05
N GLN A 86 -10.73 -7.53 8.29
CA GLN A 86 -11.99 -8.23 8.10
C GLN A 86 -11.93 -9.60 8.76
N LEU A 87 -12.96 -9.93 9.53
CA LEU A 87 -13.27 -11.31 9.87
C LEU A 87 -14.32 -11.82 8.87
N ASP A 88 -13.89 -12.66 7.91
CA ASP A 88 -14.77 -13.34 6.96
C ASP A 88 -15.29 -14.61 7.61
N ILE A 89 -16.61 -14.76 7.77
CA ILE A 89 -17.16 -15.92 8.49
C ILE A 89 -18.11 -16.63 7.58
N GLU A 90 -17.75 -17.87 7.25
CA GLU A 90 -18.30 -18.62 6.14
C GLU A 90 -19.77 -19.00 6.36
N GLU A 91 -20.17 -19.25 7.60
CA GLU A 91 -21.56 -19.55 7.95
C GLU A 91 -22.07 -18.72 9.13
N LYS A 92 -23.26 -18.13 8.97
CA LYS A 92 -23.96 -17.42 10.04
C LYS A 92 -24.22 -18.33 11.24
N GLY A 93 -23.66 -17.95 12.39
CA GLY A 93 -24.00 -18.52 13.68
C GLY A 93 -23.07 -19.63 14.18
N ILE A 94 -21.97 -19.90 13.46
CA ILE A 94 -20.96 -20.88 13.89
C ILE A 94 -20.13 -20.41 15.09
N LEU A 95 -19.99 -19.09 15.28
CA LEU A 95 -19.23 -18.55 16.41
C LEU A 95 -19.90 -18.84 17.77
N SER A 96 -19.07 -19.17 18.76
CA SER A 96 -19.50 -19.24 20.16
C SER A 96 -20.10 -17.90 20.63
N ALA A 97 -20.93 -17.94 21.67
CA ALA A 97 -21.56 -16.73 22.21
C ALA A 97 -20.52 -15.70 22.70
N ASP A 98 -19.43 -16.17 23.30
CA ASP A 98 -18.37 -15.32 23.85
C ASP A 98 -17.51 -14.73 22.73
N THR A 99 -17.11 -15.54 21.74
CA THR A 99 -16.35 -15.09 20.56
C THR A 99 -17.14 -14.04 19.79
N ARG A 100 -18.43 -14.30 19.53
CA ARG A 100 -19.31 -13.35 18.87
C ARG A 100 -19.47 -12.07 19.68
N SER A 101 -19.65 -12.18 21.00
CA SER A 101 -19.81 -10.98 21.86
C SER A 101 -18.56 -10.10 21.84
N LEU A 102 -17.37 -10.69 21.83
CA LEU A 102 -16.11 -9.95 21.72
C LEU A 102 -16.04 -9.24 20.37
N ILE A 103 -16.14 -9.99 19.26
CA ILE A 103 -16.04 -9.46 17.90
C ILE A 103 -17.08 -8.35 17.65
N ASP A 104 -18.35 -8.61 17.95
CA ASP A 104 -19.44 -7.67 17.66
C ASP A 104 -19.34 -6.39 18.51
N THR A 105 -18.60 -6.40 19.64
CA THR A 105 -18.32 -5.18 20.44
C THR A 105 -17.36 -4.23 19.72
N HIS A 106 -16.41 -4.78 18.96
CA HIS A 106 -15.38 -4.02 18.23
C HIS A 106 -15.70 -3.83 16.74
N ALA A 107 -16.79 -4.43 16.25
CA ALA A 107 -17.16 -4.35 14.85
C ALA A 107 -17.74 -2.98 14.51
N LEU A 108 -17.06 -2.25 13.63
CA LEU A 108 -17.58 -1.04 13.00
C LEU A 108 -18.74 -1.39 12.08
N LEU A 109 -18.58 -2.44 11.29
CA LEU A 109 -19.56 -2.93 10.32
C LEU A 109 -19.83 -4.41 10.54
N ILE A 110 -21.09 -4.80 10.42
CA ILE A 110 -21.50 -6.20 10.31
C ILE A 110 -22.38 -6.34 9.07
N TRP A 111 -22.04 -7.26 8.18
CA TRP A 111 -22.83 -7.52 6.97
C TRP A 111 -22.90 -8.99 6.63
N ASP A 112 -23.98 -9.38 5.96
CA ASP A 112 -24.16 -10.73 5.44
C ASP A 112 -23.56 -10.83 4.04
N THR A 113 -22.89 -11.94 3.75
CA THR A 113 -22.39 -12.25 2.41
C THR A 113 -23.47 -12.94 1.57
N VAL A 114 -23.23 -12.97 0.27
CA VAL A 114 -24.04 -13.66 -0.76
C VAL A 114 -23.99 -15.19 -0.68
N HIS A 115 -23.09 -15.74 0.15
CA HIS A 115 -22.92 -17.18 0.36
C HIS A 115 -23.09 -17.52 1.84
N VAL A 116 -24.19 -17.07 2.44
CA VAL A 116 -24.65 -17.38 3.82
C VAL A 116 -23.72 -16.97 4.98
N GLY A 117 -22.57 -16.35 4.70
CA GLY A 117 -21.63 -15.86 5.69
C GLY A 117 -22.03 -14.54 6.35
N ARG A 118 -21.23 -14.12 7.35
CA ARG A 118 -21.40 -12.84 8.05
C ARG A 118 -20.08 -12.21 8.44
N ASN A 119 -19.77 -11.08 7.84
CA ASN A 119 -18.46 -10.46 7.97
C ASN A 119 -18.49 -9.32 8.96
N ARG A 120 -17.33 -9.06 9.56
CA ARG A 120 -17.12 -7.94 10.47
C ARG A 120 -15.90 -7.15 10.04
N LEU A 121 -16.02 -5.83 10.07
CA LEU A 121 -14.90 -4.92 9.87
C LEU A 121 -14.50 -4.40 11.25
N LEU A 122 -13.25 -4.62 11.64
CA LEU A 122 -12.70 -4.12 12.89
C LEU A 122 -11.63 -3.06 12.59
N GLU A 123 -11.51 -2.08 13.47
CA GLU A 123 -10.43 -1.09 13.44
C GLU A 123 -9.30 -1.50 14.38
N VAL A 124 -8.06 -1.27 13.96
CA VAL A 124 -6.84 -1.41 14.75
C VAL A 124 -6.06 -0.10 14.67
N THR A 125 -5.58 0.40 15.80
CA THR A 125 -4.87 1.70 15.87
C THR A 125 -3.40 1.58 16.29
N ASP A 126 -2.94 0.38 16.64
CA ASP A 126 -1.55 0.10 17.00
C ASP A 126 -0.96 -1.10 16.24
N THR A 127 0.37 -1.08 16.09
CA THR A 127 1.08 -2.06 15.28
C THR A 127 1.18 -3.43 15.93
N ASP A 128 1.16 -3.52 17.26
CA ASP A 128 1.38 -4.79 17.96
C ASP A 128 0.11 -5.65 17.88
N THR A 129 -1.07 -5.04 18.03
CA THR A 129 -2.36 -5.70 17.79
C THR A 129 -2.47 -6.20 16.35
N TYR A 130 -2.12 -5.36 15.36
CA TYR A 130 -2.13 -5.78 13.96
C TYR A 130 -1.21 -6.97 13.70
N ARG A 131 0.02 -6.94 14.21
CA ARG A 131 0.98 -8.04 14.05
C ARG A 131 0.46 -9.34 14.64
N LEU A 132 -0.12 -9.29 15.83
CA LEU A 132 -0.71 -10.48 16.44
C LEU A 132 -1.81 -11.09 15.57
N LEU A 133 -2.70 -10.25 15.03
CA LEU A 133 -3.79 -10.69 14.15
C LEU A 133 -3.28 -11.23 12.80
N ASP A 134 -2.22 -10.63 12.25
CA ASP A 134 -1.55 -11.09 11.02
C ASP A 134 -0.73 -12.38 11.24
N ASP A 135 -0.30 -12.62 12.47
CA ASP A 135 0.39 -13.86 12.90
C ASP A 135 -0.58 -15.04 13.11
N TYR A 136 -1.87 -14.77 13.37
CA TYR A 136 -2.86 -15.84 13.44
C TYR A 136 -3.03 -16.55 12.08
N PRO A 137 -3.42 -17.83 12.09
CA PRO A 137 -3.78 -18.52 10.85
C PRO A 137 -4.82 -17.70 10.09
N THR A 138 -4.54 -17.40 8.82
CA THR A 138 -5.48 -16.68 7.97
C THR A 138 -6.80 -17.43 7.85
N GLU A 139 -6.74 -18.77 7.80
CA GLU A 139 -7.88 -19.67 7.71
C GLU A 139 -8.01 -20.48 9.02
N ILE A 140 -9.23 -20.51 9.56
CA ILE A 140 -9.58 -21.26 10.76
C ILE A 140 -10.66 -22.27 10.38
N THR A 141 -10.39 -23.56 10.56
CA THR A 141 -11.29 -24.68 10.23
C THR A 141 -11.76 -25.44 11.48
N SER A 142 -11.47 -24.92 12.67
CA SER A 142 -11.64 -25.64 13.95
C SER A 142 -12.97 -25.34 14.65
N ILE A 143 -13.82 -24.48 14.08
CA ILE A 143 -15.06 -24.02 14.72
C ILE A 143 -16.18 -25.04 14.49
N THR A 144 -16.23 -25.65 13.32
CA THR A 144 -17.17 -26.73 12.99
C THR A 144 -16.42 -28.03 12.67
N ASP A 145 -17.10 -29.18 12.76
CA ASP A 145 -16.51 -30.51 12.48
C ASP A 145 -16.33 -30.78 10.96
N ASN A 146 -16.21 -29.74 10.13
CA ASN A 146 -16.06 -29.88 8.68
C ASN A 146 -14.62 -29.59 8.24
N ASP A 147 -14.16 -30.20 7.14
CA ASP A 147 -12.81 -29.97 6.61
C ASP A 147 -12.72 -28.67 5.78
N LYS A 148 -13.63 -27.71 5.97
CA LYS A 148 -13.68 -26.44 5.25
C LYS A 148 -13.32 -25.28 6.17
N GLU A 149 -12.91 -24.18 5.58
CA GLU A 149 -12.69 -22.91 6.27
C GLU A 149 -13.99 -22.44 6.93
N ASP A 150 -13.94 -22.08 8.21
CA ASP A 150 -15.05 -21.55 8.99
C ASP A 150 -14.95 -20.02 9.12
N LEU A 151 -13.74 -19.53 9.32
CA LEU A 151 -13.42 -18.11 9.51
C LEU A 151 -12.10 -17.78 8.84
N GLU A 152 -12.02 -16.61 8.22
CA GLU A 152 -10.77 -16.01 7.80
C GLU A 152 -10.49 -14.68 8.52
N ILE A 153 -9.25 -14.49 8.99
CA ILE A 153 -8.75 -13.21 9.50
C ILE A 153 -7.98 -12.53 8.36
N ARG A 154 -8.61 -11.55 7.70
CA ARG A 154 -8.02 -10.83 6.56
C ARG A 154 -7.39 -9.53 7.02
N CYS A 155 -6.06 -9.53 7.00
CA CYS A 155 -5.19 -8.42 7.40
C CYS A 155 -4.56 -7.69 6.20
N ASN A 156 -5.00 -7.98 4.97
CA ASN A 156 -4.56 -7.34 3.72
C ASN A 156 -5.65 -7.43 2.63
N GLY A 157 -5.48 -6.64 1.56
CA GLY A 157 -6.39 -6.64 0.41
C GLY A 157 -7.62 -5.77 0.64
N HIS A 158 -8.80 -6.26 0.23
CA HIS A 158 -10.05 -5.51 0.37
C HIS A 158 -11.23 -6.40 0.69
N SER A 159 -12.17 -5.81 1.42
CA SER A 159 -13.44 -6.44 1.78
C SER A 159 -14.54 -5.98 0.84
N VAL A 160 -15.24 -6.92 0.19
CA VAL A 160 -16.48 -6.60 -0.53
C VAL A 160 -17.55 -6.24 0.48
N ILE A 161 -18.17 -5.07 0.31
CA ILE A 161 -19.14 -4.52 1.26
C ILE A 161 -20.49 -4.20 0.60
N PRO A 162 -21.58 -4.11 1.38
CA PRO A 162 -22.85 -3.59 0.88
C PRO A 162 -22.69 -2.19 0.28
N PRO A 163 -23.43 -1.85 -0.79
CA PRO A 163 -24.51 -2.62 -1.41
C PRO A 163 -24.07 -3.48 -2.61
N SER A 164 -22.82 -3.96 -2.64
CA SER A 164 -22.33 -4.80 -3.74
C SER A 164 -23.21 -6.04 -3.98
N SER A 165 -23.22 -6.50 -5.22
CA SER A 165 -23.99 -7.65 -5.66
C SER A 165 -23.20 -8.58 -6.57
N ILE A 166 -23.62 -9.84 -6.59
CA ILE A 166 -23.02 -10.87 -7.44
C ILE A 166 -24.11 -11.53 -8.29
N ASN A 167 -23.72 -11.96 -9.48
CA ASN A 167 -24.55 -12.78 -10.34
C ASN A 167 -24.09 -14.24 -10.23
N HIS A 168 -24.94 -15.11 -9.72
CA HIS A 168 -24.62 -16.52 -9.50
C HIS A 168 -24.58 -17.35 -10.80
N ALA A 169 -25.03 -16.80 -11.94
CA ALA A 169 -25.08 -17.53 -13.21
C ALA A 169 -23.72 -18.04 -13.70
N THR A 170 -22.63 -17.43 -13.26
CA THR A 170 -21.25 -17.85 -13.58
C THR A 170 -20.46 -18.26 -12.34
N CYS A 171 -21.08 -18.28 -11.16
CA CYS A 171 -20.41 -18.65 -9.92
C CYS A 171 -19.99 -20.13 -9.98
N SER A 172 -18.68 -20.38 -9.79
CA SER A 172 -18.13 -21.74 -9.76
C SER A 172 -17.79 -22.23 -8.34
N ASP A 173 -18.27 -21.52 -7.30
CA ASP A 173 -18.04 -21.92 -5.91
C ASP A 173 -18.82 -23.19 -5.53
N ASP A 174 -18.14 -24.07 -4.79
CA ASP A 174 -18.70 -25.28 -4.17
C ASP A 174 -19.37 -25.00 -2.79
N LYS A 175 -19.58 -23.71 -2.46
CA LYS A 175 -20.34 -23.21 -1.30
C LYS A 175 -21.84 -23.19 -1.66
N PRO A 176 -22.80 -23.08 -0.71
CA PRO A 176 -24.23 -23.08 -1.06
C PRO A 176 -24.57 -21.89 -1.95
N CYS A 177 -24.47 -22.12 -3.25
CA CYS A 177 -24.81 -21.23 -4.34
C CYS A 177 -25.83 -21.99 -5.17
N ASP A 178 -27.09 -21.58 -5.10
CA ASP A 178 -28.18 -22.24 -5.83
C ASP A 178 -28.05 -22.06 -7.37
N GLY A 179 -27.01 -21.34 -7.83
CA GLY A 179 -26.60 -21.22 -9.23
C GLY A 179 -27.52 -20.35 -10.09
N GLU A 180 -28.54 -19.73 -9.50
CA GLU A 180 -29.55 -18.95 -10.22
C GLU A 180 -29.77 -17.57 -9.59
N GLY A 181 -29.61 -16.51 -10.39
CA GLY A 181 -30.03 -15.16 -10.04
C GLY A 181 -28.95 -14.26 -9.45
N TRP A 182 -29.39 -13.13 -8.91
CA TRP A 182 -28.54 -12.12 -8.28
C TRP A 182 -28.76 -12.14 -6.77
N ASP A 183 -27.67 -12.04 -6.01
CA ASP A 183 -27.73 -11.81 -4.58
C ASP A 183 -26.82 -10.62 -4.20
N SER A 184 -27.02 -10.06 -3.02
CA SER A 184 -26.35 -8.84 -2.57
C SER A 184 -25.85 -8.93 -1.15
N TYR A 185 -24.67 -8.34 -0.93
CA TYR A 185 -24.14 -8.14 0.42
C TYR A 185 -25.09 -7.23 1.18
N THR A 186 -25.51 -7.67 2.38
CA THR A 186 -26.57 -6.97 3.14
C THR A 186 -26.04 -6.43 4.45
N LEU A 187 -26.03 -5.10 4.59
CA LEU A 187 -25.62 -4.43 5.82
C LEU A 187 -26.58 -4.79 6.98
N GLN A 188 -26.04 -5.31 8.07
CA GLN A 188 -26.80 -5.68 9.26
C GLN A 188 -26.74 -4.58 10.33
N SER A 189 -25.56 -4.02 10.56
CA SER A 189 -25.36 -2.94 11.52
C SER A 189 -24.12 -2.12 11.24
N VAL A 190 -24.18 -0.87 11.69
CA VAL A 190 -23.07 0.07 11.81
C VAL A 190 -22.94 0.46 13.27
N ASN A 191 -21.72 0.59 13.77
CA ASN A 191 -21.45 1.00 15.15
C ASN A 191 -20.40 2.11 15.16
N THR A 192 -20.86 3.36 15.18
CA THR A 192 -20.01 4.55 15.25
C THR A 192 -19.30 4.72 16.60
N GLU A 193 -19.70 3.96 17.62
CA GLU A 193 -19.10 3.96 18.95
C GLU A 193 -18.21 2.74 19.20
N ALA A 194 -17.97 1.89 18.19
CA ALA A 194 -17.07 0.75 18.30
C ALA A 194 -15.67 1.25 18.67
N GLN A 195 -15.06 0.60 19.65
CA GLN A 195 -13.68 0.89 20.01
C GLN A 195 -12.76 0.04 19.14
N ALA A 196 -11.65 0.62 18.69
CA ALA A 196 -10.58 -0.11 18.05
C ALA A 196 -10.17 -1.32 18.90
N LEU A 197 -9.90 -2.44 18.25
CA LEU A 197 -9.43 -3.66 18.89
C LEU A 197 -8.05 -3.39 19.49
N THR A 198 -7.87 -3.76 20.75
CA THR A 198 -6.60 -3.67 21.47
C THR A 198 -5.87 -5.02 21.49
N LEU A 199 -4.60 -5.00 21.88
CA LEU A 199 -3.78 -6.20 21.97
C LEU A 199 -4.39 -7.24 22.93
N GLU A 200 -4.89 -6.82 24.09
CA GLU A 200 -5.53 -7.71 25.07
C GLU A 200 -6.79 -8.38 24.50
N GLU A 201 -7.56 -7.65 23.69
CA GLU A 201 -8.76 -8.18 23.04
C GLU A 201 -8.42 -9.10 21.87
N ALA A 202 -7.34 -8.83 21.13
CA ALA A 202 -6.82 -9.73 20.11
C ALA A 202 -6.28 -11.03 20.71
N GLU A 203 -5.51 -10.97 21.81
CA GLU A 203 -5.06 -12.16 22.56
C GLU A 203 -6.25 -13.01 23.02
N ARG A 204 -7.26 -12.34 23.61
CA ARG A 204 -8.49 -13.01 24.04
C ARG A 204 -9.29 -13.60 22.88
N LEU A 205 -9.29 -12.96 21.71
CA LEU A 205 -9.89 -13.49 20.51
C LEU A 205 -9.18 -14.79 20.09
N GLY A 206 -7.86 -14.81 20.13
CA GLY A 206 -7.05 -16.01 19.88
C GLY A 206 -7.44 -17.17 20.80
N ASP A 207 -7.45 -16.91 22.11
CA ASP A 207 -7.85 -17.89 23.13
C ASP A 207 -9.26 -18.46 22.87
N LEU A 208 -10.21 -17.60 22.50
CA LEU A 208 -11.61 -17.99 22.26
C LEU A 208 -11.81 -18.77 20.95
N LEU A 209 -10.93 -18.58 19.97
CA LEU A 209 -10.92 -19.33 18.72
C LEU A 209 -10.06 -20.60 18.82
N GLU A 210 -9.43 -20.83 19.99
CA GLU A 210 -8.44 -21.89 20.21
C GLU A 210 -7.30 -21.83 19.18
N ILE A 211 -7.00 -20.61 18.71
CA ILE A 211 -5.86 -20.35 17.83
C ILE A 211 -4.73 -19.81 18.70
N GLU A 212 -3.64 -20.55 18.72
CA GLU A 212 -2.39 -19.98 19.16
C GLU A 212 -1.91 -19.04 18.05
N SER A 213 -1.18 -17.98 18.41
CA SER A 213 -0.33 -17.32 17.44
C SER A 213 0.56 -18.42 16.88
N THR A 214 0.27 -18.87 15.67
CA THR A 214 1.28 -19.56 14.90
C THR A 214 2.37 -18.51 14.76
N PRO A 215 3.56 -18.65 15.37
CA PRO A 215 4.69 -17.96 14.78
C PRO A 215 4.61 -18.35 13.31
N GLN A 216 4.38 -17.38 12.41
CA GLN A 216 4.13 -17.62 10.99
C GLN A 216 5.24 -18.49 10.41
N ASN A 217 5.13 -19.80 10.59
CA ASN A 217 6.27 -20.69 10.55
C ASN A 217 7.44 -20.21 11.51
N GLU A 218 8.37 -21.07 11.91
CA GLU A 218 9.77 -20.62 11.70
C GLU A 218 9.78 -20.26 10.22
N PRO A 219 10.16 -19.04 9.74
CA PRO A 219 9.98 -18.67 8.34
C PRO A 219 10.32 -19.91 7.54
N VAL A 220 9.39 -20.30 6.65
CA VAL A 220 9.45 -21.53 5.85
C VAL A 220 10.87 -22.02 5.88
N ASN A 221 11.12 -23.27 6.25
CA ASN A 221 12.42 -23.86 5.96
C ASN A 221 12.65 -23.84 4.41
N GLN A 222 12.64 -22.69 3.69
CA GLN A 222 13.87 -22.03 3.32
C GLN A 222 14.83 -22.47 4.39
N SER A 223 15.58 -23.51 4.03
CA SER A 223 16.98 -23.58 4.41
C SER A 223 17.40 -22.30 5.12
N SER A 224 18.04 -22.42 6.26
CA SER A 224 18.70 -21.34 7.03
C SER A 224 19.30 -20.14 6.26
N GLU A 225 19.38 -20.22 4.93
CA GLU A 225 19.48 -19.21 3.88
C GLU A 225 18.51 -17.99 3.93
N GLU A 226 17.27 -17.98 4.48
CA GLU A 226 16.42 -16.75 4.40
C GLU A 226 16.72 -15.67 5.45
N TYR A 227 17.00 -16.06 6.71
CA TYR A 227 17.52 -15.11 7.69
C TYR A 227 18.97 -14.71 7.40
N ASP A 228 19.68 -15.48 6.57
CA ASP A 228 20.99 -15.11 6.04
C ASP A 228 20.88 -13.95 5.02
N ASN A 229 19.68 -13.62 4.52
CA ASN A 229 19.46 -12.53 3.55
C ASN A 229 18.98 -11.21 4.17
N VAL A 230 18.88 -11.08 5.50
CA VAL A 230 18.62 -9.76 6.10
C VAL A 230 19.85 -8.86 5.87
N PRO A 231 19.70 -7.69 5.21
CA PRO A 231 20.83 -6.82 4.98
C PRO A 231 21.54 -6.46 6.28
N SER A 232 22.83 -6.83 6.38
CA SER A 232 23.71 -6.41 7.47
C SER A 232 23.65 -4.87 7.63
N PRO A 233 23.91 -4.29 8.81
CA PRO A 233 24.21 -2.87 8.89
C PRO A 233 25.35 -2.51 7.91
N SER A 234 25.28 -1.31 7.36
CA SER A 234 26.10 -0.62 6.36
C SER A 234 27.16 -1.47 5.66
N PRO A 235 27.06 -1.64 4.33
CA PRO A 235 28.11 -2.30 3.58
C PRO A 235 29.38 -1.44 3.59
N LYS A 236 30.56 -2.09 3.57
CA LYS A 236 31.83 -1.37 3.36
C LYS A 236 31.94 -1.00 1.89
N ILE A 237 31.42 0.16 1.52
CA ILE A 237 31.43 0.69 0.15
C ILE A 237 32.29 1.94 0.04
N ASP A 238 32.85 2.15 -1.15
CA ASP A 238 33.30 3.47 -1.56
C ASP A 238 32.06 4.28 -1.93
N ILE A 239 31.63 5.16 -1.03
CA ILE A 239 30.37 5.90 -1.17
C ILE A 239 30.34 6.80 -2.41
N GLN A 240 31.48 7.37 -2.80
CA GLN A 240 31.54 8.25 -3.95
C GLN A 240 31.46 7.45 -5.25
N ALA A 241 32.14 6.30 -5.33
CA ALA A 241 32.02 5.39 -6.45
C ALA A 241 30.61 4.80 -6.56
N GLU A 242 30.01 4.40 -5.42
CA GLU A 242 28.65 3.88 -5.38
C GLU A 242 27.65 4.93 -5.89
N TYR A 243 27.76 6.17 -5.42
CA TYR A 243 26.93 7.28 -5.87
C TYR A 243 27.08 7.53 -7.38
N CYS A 244 28.30 7.71 -7.89
CA CYS A 244 28.53 8.04 -9.29
C CYS A 244 28.03 6.97 -10.27
N ASN A 245 28.11 5.69 -9.87
CA ASN A 245 27.79 4.56 -10.75
C ASN A 245 26.34 4.11 -10.66
N ASN A 246 25.63 4.46 -9.58
CA ASN A 246 24.33 3.87 -9.26
C ASN A 246 23.23 4.89 -8.95
N VAL A 247 23.54 6.19 -8.96
CA VAL A 247 22.58 7.27 -8.70
C VAL A 247 22.59 8.25 -9.87
N PRO A 248 21.43 8.68 -10.38
CA PRO A 248 21.36 9.76 -11.36
C PRO A 248 21.99 11.03 -10.77
N ASN A 249 23.07 11.49 -11.40
CA ASN A 249 23.80 12.67 -10.95
C ASN A 249 24.09 13.59 -12.13
N VAL A 250 24.16 14.89 -11.84
CA VAL A 250 24.48 15.94 -12.82
C VAL A 250 25.90 16.44 -12.64
N GLY A 251 26.82 15.50 -12.40
CA GLY A 251 28.21 15.80 -12.06
C GLY A 251 28.39 16.35 -10.65
N ASP A 252 27.35 16.36 -9.82
CA ASP A 252 27.50 16.57 -8.38
C ASP A 252 28.19 15.38 -7.72
N SER A 253 28.87 15.62 -6.61
CA SER A 253 29.42 14.62 -5.71
C SER A 253 28.38 14.13 -4.70
N PHE A 254 28.67 13.03 -4.00
CA PHE A 254 27.80 12.53 -2.94
C PHE A 254 27.57 13.59 -1.85
N ASP A 255 28.64 14.29 -1.45
CA ASP A 255 28.57 15.34 -0.44
C ASP A 255 27.76 16.55 -0.91
N GLU A 256 27.90 16.97 -2.17
CA GLU A 256 27.09 18.06 -2.74
C GLU A 256 25.60 17.67 -2.80
N ARG A 257 25.29 16.45 -3.23
CA ARG A 257 23.92 15.92 -3.23
C ARG A 257 23.33 15.86 -1.82
N LYS A 258 24.12 15.41 -0.84
CA LYS A 258 23.75 15.43 0.58
C LYS A 258 23.51 16.85 1.09
N GLN A 259 24.32 17.83 0.68
CA GLN A 259 24.10 19.24 1.02
C GLN A 259 22.80 19.77 0.43
N LYS A 260 22.46 19.43 -0.82
CA LYS A 260 21.16 19.78 -1.42
C LYS A 260 19.99 19.15 -0.64
N MET A 261 20.09 17.87 -0.28
CA MET A 261 19.08 17.22 0.56
C MET A 261 18.92 17.92 1.92
N MET A 262 20.01 18.37 2.54
CA MET A 262 19.97 19.01 3.85
C MET A 262 19.60 20.50 3.82
N PHE A 263 19.93 21.22 2.75
CA PHE A 263 19.92 22.69 2.69
C PHE A 263 19.36 23.29 1.39
N GLY A 264 18.76 22.50 0.51
CA GLY A 264 18.40 22.87 -0.86
C GLY A 264 17.03 23.54 -1.08
N ASP A 265 16.29 23.89 -0.02
CA ASP A 265 14.98 24.56 -0.09
C ASP A 265 13.90 23.78 -0.88
N TRP A 266 13.87 22.46 -0.70
CA TRP A 266 12.92 21.58 -1.38
C TRP A 266 11.68 21.27 -0.52
N LYS A 267 10.58 20.92 -1.18
CA LYS A 267 9.29 20.64 -0.53
C LYS A 267 9.37 19.42 0.39
N GLY A 268 9.35 19.64 1.70
CA GLY A 268 9.45 18.58 2.71
C GLY A 268 10.78 18.58 3.49
N GLN A 269 11.73 19.45 3.12
CA GLN A 269 13.01 19.58 3.80
C GLN A 269 12.87 19.85 5.30
N GLU A 270 11.96 20.73 5.72
CA GLU A 270 11.75 21.03 7.14
C GLU A 270 11.36 19.77 7.93
N ARG A 271 10.42 18.98 7.39
CA ARG A 271 10.01 17.71 7.99
C ARG A 271 11.17 16.71 8.00
N PHE A 272 11.90 16.58 6.89
CA PHE A 272 13.08 15.72 6.83
C PHE A 272 14.11 16.09 7.92
N ILE A 273 14.45 17.37 8.07
CA ILE A 273 15.38 17.85 9.10
C ILE A 273 14.85 17.55 10.51
N GLN A 274 13.55 17.73 10.77
CA GLN A 274 12.94 17.39 12.07
C GLN A 274 13.14 15.90 12.38
N LEU A 275 12.76 15.02 11.46
CA LEU A 275 12.88 13.57 11.63
C LEU A 275 14.36 13.15 11.76
N TYR A 276 15.25 13.73 10.95
CA TYR A 276 16.68 13.40 10.95
C TYR A 276 17.34 13.74 12.29
N ASN A 277 16.86 14.78 12.97
CA ASN A 277 17.34 15.17 14.30
C ASN A 277 16.59 14.48 15.45
N GLY A 278 15.78 13.45 15.17
CA GLY A 278 15.07 12.70 16.19
C GLY A 278 13.81 13.38 16.74
N ASN A 279 13.32 14.44 16.10
CA ASN A 279 12.06 15.08 16.50
C ASN A 279 10.88 14.42 15.77
N PHE A 280 10.14 13.59 16.51
CA PHE A 280 9.00 12.83 15.98
C PHE A 280 7.64 13.36 16.45
N GLU A 281 7.57 14.57 17.04
CA GLU A 281 6.32 15.11 17.59
C GLU A 281 5.23 15.23 16.52
N SER A 282 5.62 15.58 15.30
CA SER A 282 4.76 15.70 14.11
C SER A 282 4.33 14.36 13.50
N VAL A 283 4.80 13.24 14.04
CA VAL A 283 4.43 11.89 13.59
C VAL A 283 3.28 11.36 14.46
N ASN A 284 2.19 10.97 13.81
CA ASN A 284 0.98 10.46 14.48
C ASN A 284 1.09 8.94 14.78
N GLY A 285 0.42 8.50 15.85
CA GLY A 285 0.29 7.09 16.25
C GLY A 285 1.27 6.62 17.34
N SER A 286 1.18 5.33 17.69
CA SER A 286 1.86 4.69 18.83
C SER A 286 3.34 4.30 18.57
N ASN A 287 3.78 4.19 17.31
CA ASN A 287 5.17 3.94 16.92
C ASN A 287 5.76 5.09 16.10
N LYS A 288 5.88 6.26 16.72
CA LYS A 288 6.35 7.49 16.05
C LYS A 288 7.73 7.33 15.43
N GLN A 289 8.64 6.63 16.12
CA GLN A 289 10.01 6.45 15.67
C GLN A 289 10.10 5.50 14.46
N GLY A 290 9.46 4.33 14.48
CA GLY A 290 9.49 3.42 13.33
C GLY A 290 8.88 4.05 12.07
N LYS A 291 7.78 4.80 12.22
CA LYS A 291 7.18 5.57 11.13
C LYS A 291 8.09 6.70 10.63
N ALA A 292 8.78 7.40 11.54
CA ALA A 292 9.76 8.42 11.20
C ALA A 292 10.95 7.83 10.42
N GLU A 293 11.44 6.65 10.82
CA GLU A 293 12.54 5.95 10.16
C GLU A 293 12.15 5.51 8.74
N CYS A 294 10.95 4.97 8.53
CA CYS A 294 10.45 4.67 7.18
C CYS A 294 10.35 5.93 6.31
N ALA A 295 9.83 7.03 6.87
CA ALA A 295 9.76 8.30 6.15
C ALA A 295 11.14 8.85 5.79
N LEU A 296 12.12 8.77 6.71
CA LEU A 296 13.51 9.15 6.46
C LEU A 296 14.13 8.32 5.34
N ALA A 297 13.99 7.00 5.40
CA ALA A 297 14.51 6.09 4.39
C ALA A 297 13.94 6.40 3.00
N ASN A 298 12.66 6.73 2.92
CA ASN A 298 12.03 7.17 1.67
C ASN A 298 12.57 8.52 1.18
N TYR A 299 12.78 9.51 2.05
CA TYR A 299 13.42 10.78 1.65
C TYR A 299 14.86 10.57 1.15
N ILE A 300 15.63 9.69 1.80
CA ILE A 300 16.99 9.36 1.37
C ILE A 300 16.94 8.60 0.03
N GLY A 301 16.05 7.61 -0.09
CA GLY A 301 15.82 6.89 -1.33
C GLY A 301 15.47 7.83 -2.48
N PHE A 302 14.62 8.84 -2.24
CA PHE A 302 14.29 9.88 -3.22
C PHE A 302 15.54 10.64 -3.71
N TRP A 303 16.39 11.12 -2.80
CA TRP A 303 17.58 11.89 -3.19
C TRP A 303 18.69 11.06 -3.84
N PHE A 304 18.73 9.76 -3.54
CA PHE A 304 19.79 8.84 -3.94
C PHE A 304 19.30 7.70 -4.83
N GLY A 305 18.22 7.93 -5.57
CA GLY A 305 17.72 6.99 -6.59
C GLY A 305 17.51 5.57 -6.07
N ARG A 306 17.04 5.44 -4.83
CA ARG A 306 16.73 4.16 -4.16
C ARG A 306 17.93 3.23 -3.99
N ASN A 307 19.14 3.78 -4.06
CA ASN A 307 20.34 3.00 -3.82
C ASN A 307 20.34 2.47 -2.37
N GLU A 308 20.11 1.17 -2.21
CA GLU A 308 20.01 0.54 -0.89
C GLU A 308 21.26 0.76 -0.05
N ASN A 309 22.45 0.68 -0.66
CA ASN A 309 23.70 0.85 0.08
C ASN A 309 23.81 2.26 0.70
N ILE A 310 23.37 3.29 -0.04
CA ILE A 310 23.34 4.67 0.45
C ILE A 310 22.24 4.84 1.53
N VAL A 311 21.05 4.28 1.32
CA VAL A 311 19.97 4.32 2.33
C VAL A 311 20.47 3.70 3.64
N ARG A 312 21.07 2.51 3.58
CA ARG A 312 21.66 1.81 4.74
C ARG A 312 22.70 2.68 5.45
N LEU A 313 23.60 3.31 4.70
CA LEU A 313 24.61 4.22 5.26
C LEU A 313 23.98 5.38 6.05
N PHE A 314 22.95 6.02 5.51
CA PHE A 314 22.28 7.11 6.22
C PHE A 314 21.55 6.61 7.46
N MET A 315 20.82 5.50 7.35
CA MET A 315 20.08 4.93 8.48
C MET A 315 21.00 4.52 9.64
N ASP A 316 22.21 4.04 9.34
CA ASP A 316 23.21 3.69 10.37
C ASP A 316 23.90 4.88 11.00
N THR A 317 23.87 6.05 10.35
CA THR A 317 24.54 7.27 10.81
C THR A 317 23.58 8.30 11.39
N LEU A 318 22.32 7.92 11.62
CA LEU A 318 21.34 8.77 12.29
C LEU A 318 21.83 9.14 13.71
N PRO A 319 21.56 10.38 14.17
CA PRO A 319 22.11 10.90 15.42
C PRO A 319 21.37 10.42 16.69
N PHE A 320 20.59 9.34 16.60
CA PHE A 320 19.80 8.77 17.68
C PHE A 320 19.77 7.24 17.59
N GLU A 321 19.40 6.55 18.67
CA GLU A 321 19.26 5.10 18.67
C GLU A 321 18.07 4.69 17.80
N THR A 322 18.30 3.86 16.77
CA THR A 322 17.28 3.54 15.76
C THR A 322 16.63 2.17 15.96
N HIS A 323 15.35 2.05 15.58
CA HIS A 323 14.68 0.77 15.40
C HIS A 323 15.35 -0.03 14.27
N TYR A 324 15.84 0.65 13.23
CA TYR A 324 16.59 0.09 12.12
C TYR A 324 17.81 -0.73 12.55
N GLN A 325 18.56 -0.24 13.54
CA GLN A 325 19.70 -0.97 14.09
C GLN A 325 19.25 -2.11 15.01
N LYS A 326 18.20 -1.89 15.80
CA LYS A 326 17.75 -2.81 16.85
C LYS A 326 16.95 -4.01 16.34
N TYR A 327 16.12 -3.83 15.30
CA TYR A 327 15.13 -4.82 14.87
C TYR A 327 15.35 -5.21 13.39
N PRO A 328 15.86 -6.44 13.12
CA PRO A 328 16.10 -6.95 11.77
C PRO A 328 14.88 -6.91 10.85
N SER A 329 13.68 -7.23 11.36
CA SER A 329 12.43 -7.20 10.58
C SER A 329 12.04 -5.77 10.18
N HIS A 330 12.20 -4.79 11.07
CA HIS A 330 11.98 -3.39 10.72
C HIS A 330 12.95 -2.92 9.64
N ARG A 331 14.23 -3.31 9.73
CA ARG A 331 15.24 -3.02 8.70
C ARG A 331 14.85 -3.58 7.35
N LYS A 332 14.47 -4.85 7.27
CA LYS A 332 14.04 -5.50 6.02
C LYS A 332 12.89 -4.72 5.38
N ASN A 333 11.81 -4.51 6.13
CA ASN A 333 10.61 -3.82 5.61
C ASN A 333 10.90 -2.37 5.20
N LEU A 334 11.70 -1.65 5.99
CA LEU A 334 12.09 -0.28 5.68
C LEU A 334 12.92 -0.20 4.39
N LEU A 335 13.87 -1.13 4.20
CA LEU A 335 14.67 -1.18 2.98
C LEU A 335 13.81 -1.57 1.79
N GLU A 336 12.96 -2.59 1.89
CA GLU A 336 12.02 -2.96 0.83
C GLU A 336 11.15 -1.77 0.40
N TRP A 337 10.58 -1.02 1.35
CA TRP A 337 9.79 0.16 1.01
C TRP A 337 10.60 1.27 0.33
N ALA A 338 11.82 1.50 0.80
CA ALA A 338 12.69 2.54 0.27
C ALA A 338 13.36 2.16 -1.06
N THR A 339 13.48 0.86 -1.38
CA THR A 339 14.35 0.38 -2.47
C THR A 339 13.72 -0.58 -3.47
N SER A 340 12.71 -1.40 -3.12
CA SER A 340 12.26 -2.53 -3.95
C SER A 340 10.93 -2.36 -4.68
N ARG A 341 10.05 -1.42 -4.30
CA ARG A 341 8.76 -1.25 -5.00
C ARG A 341 8.98 -0.69 -6.42
N ARG A 342 8.69 -1.48 -7.46
CA ARG A 342 8.94 -1.18 -8.89
C ARG A 342 8.47 0.21 -9.38
N ASP A 343 7.48 0.81 -8.73
CA ASP A 343 6.82 2.02 -9.26
C ASP A 343 7.00 3.32 -8.44
N CYS A 344 7.98 3.51 -7.55
CA CYS A 344 7.92 4.67 -6.61
C CYS A 344 9.24 5.37 -6.22
N TYR A 345 10.08 5.79 -7.16
CA TYR A 345 10.36 7.21 -7.41
C TYR A 345 9.99 8.37 -6.47
N HIS A 346 9.66 8.16 -5.19
CA HIS A 346 8.64 8.94 -4.47
C HIS A 346 7.24 8.81 -5.12
N GLU A 347 6.23 8.35 -4.36
CA GLU A 347 4.81 8.30 -4.79
C GLU A 347 4.56 8.05 -6.29
N GLY A 348 5.04 6.95 -6.90
CA GLY A 348 4.64 6.64 -8.29
C GLY A 348 5.63 6.95 -9.42
N VAL A 349 6.87 7.40 -9.19
CA VAL A 349 7.83 7.68 -10.30
C VAL A 349 8.74 6.46 -10.61
N SER A 350 8.96 6.11 -11.87
CA SER A 350 9.96 5.08 -12.27
C SER A 350 11.19 5.73 -12.92
N PHE A 351 12.29 4.99 -13.10
CA PHE A 351 13.41 5.48 -13.93
C PHE A 351 12.94 5.71 -15.36
N GLY A 352 12.10 4.83 -15.92
CA GLY A 352 11.45 5.03 -17.21
C GLY A 352 10.64 6.33 -17.29
N ALA A 353 9.82 6.62 -16.27
CA ALA A 353 9.05 7.86 -16.23
C ALA A 353 9.95 9.10 -16.18
N LYS A 354 10.96 9.05 -15.32
CA LYS A 354 11.95 10.12 -15.18
C LYS A 354 12.73 10.33 -16.48
N ALA A 355 13.16 9.26 -17.16
CA ALA A 355 13.89 9.32 -18.42
C ALA A 355 13.04 9.93 -19.54
N GLN A 356 11.82 9.45 -19.76
CA GLN A 356 10.94 9.95 -20.83
C GLN A 356 10.57 11.43 -20.61
N ILE A 357 10.25 11.82 -19.38
CA ILE A 357 9.90 13.20 -19.05
C ILE A 357 11.15 14.11 -19.15
N ALA A 358 12.31 13.67 -18.65
CA ALA A 358 13.55 14.44 -18.77
C ALA A 358 13.97 14.62 -20.24
N GLN A 359 13.88 13.57 -21.06
CA GLN A 359 14.13 13.61 -22.50
C GLN A 359 13.21 14.63 -23.17
N THR A 360 11.93 14.61 -22.82
CA THR A 360 10.95 15.56 -23.35
C THR A 360 11.31 17.00 -22.96
N ILE A 361 11.66 17.26 -21.70
CA ILE A 361 12.08 18.59 -21.26
C ILE A 361 13.36 19.04 -21.99
N TYR A 362 14.31 18.13 -22.21
CA TYR A 362 15.53 18.40 -22.98
C TYR A 362 15.23 18.82 -24.42
N GLU A 363 14.30 18.15 -25.09
CA GLU A 363 13.94 18.44 -26.49
C GLU A 363 13.21 19.77 -26.66
N TYR A 364 12.34 20.13 -25.71
CA TYR A 364 11.52 21.34 -25.80
C TYR A 364 12.13 22.56 -25.11
N GLU A 365 13.12 22.38 -24.23
CA GLU A 365 13.83 23.37 -23.39
C GLU A 365 12.93 24.16 -22.41
N GLU A 366 11.68 24.44 -22.77
CA GLU A 366 10.65 25.06 -21.95
C GLU A 366 9.29 24.38 -22.19
N THR A 367 8.62 23.94 -21.11
CA THR A 367 7.35 23.20 -21.19
C THR A 367 6.47 23.44 -19.95
N ASN A 368 5.36 22.70 -19.82
CA ASN A 368 4.52 22.67 -18.63
C ASN A 368 3.89 21.26 -18.46
N VAL A 369 3.30 21.00 -17.29
CA VAL A 369 2.72 19.69 -16.95
C VAL A 369 1.67 19.22 -17.96
N GLN A 370 0.75 20.12 -18.36
CA GLN A 370 -0.29 19.79 -19.32
C GLN A 370 0.31 19.37 -20.67
N LYS A 371 1.36 20.07 -21.12
CA LYS A 371 2.03 19.75 -22.38
C LYS A 371 2.79 18.43 -22.31
N LEU A 372 3.42 18.14 -21.18
CA LEU A 372 4.07 16.86 -20.91
C LEU A 372 3.06 15.70 -20.92
N ALA A 373 1.86 15.90 -20.38
CA ALA A 373 0.79 14.89 -20.38
C ALA A 373 0.23 14.61 -21.79
N GLU A 374 0.32 15.56 -22.71
CA GLU A 374 -0.09 15.35 -24.11
C GLU A 374 0.91 14.53 -24.93
N ILE A 375 2.17 14.45 -24.49
CA ILE A 375 3.29 13.92 -25.29
C ILE A 375 4.01 12.72 -24.65
N THR A 376 3.76 12.47 -23.38
CA THR A 376 4.24 11.30 -22.66
C THR A 376 3.08 10.37 -22.32
N ASP A 377 3.38 9.13 -21.94
CA ASP A 377 2.37 8.13 -21.58
C ASP A 377 1.89 8.26 -20.12
N TYR A 378 2.25 9.35 -19.44
CA TYR A 378 2.03 9.54 -18.00
C TYR A 378 0.98 10.60 -17.70
N GLU A 379 0.21 10.36 -16.64
CA GLU A 379 -0.78 11.31 -16.15
C GLU A 379 -0.14 12.54 -15.47
N GLU A 380 -0.88 13.64 -15.41
CA GLU A 380 -0.40 14.91 -14.83
C GLU A 380 0.15 14.75 -13.41
N ARG A 381 -0.45 13.87 -12.60
CA ARG A 381 -0.02 13.59 -11.22
C ARG A 381 1.37 12.98 -11.19
N GLN A 382 1.61 11.96 -12.00
CA GLN A 382 2.90 11.28 -12.07
C GLN A 382 3.98 12.20 -12.65
N ILE A 383 3.64 12.98 -13.68
CA ILE A 383 4.51 14.04 -14.20
C ILE A 383 4.87 15.01 -13.08
N GLN A 384 3.90 15.42 -12.26
CA GLN A 384 4.15 16.39 -11.20
C GLN A 384 5.20 15.89 -10.20
N TYR A 385 5.17 14.61 -9.85
CA TYR A 385 6.18 13.98 -9.00
C TYR A 385 7.56 13.94 -9.67
N VAL A 386 7.64 13.62 -10.96
CA VAL A 386 8.91 13.65 -11.71
C VAL A 386 9.49 15.06 -11.75
N ILE A 387 8.65 16.08 -11.93
CA ILE A 387 9.09 17.48 -11.89
C ILE A 387 9.63 17.85 -10.51
N ASP A 388 8.99 17.41 -9.43
CA ASP A 388 9.49 17.65 -8.06
C ASP A 388 10.86 16.99 -7.85
N VAL A 389 11.10 15.81 -8.43
CA VAL A 389 12.42 15.15 -8.44
C VAL A 389 13.44 15.98 -9.21
N LEU A 390 13.16 16.30 -10.48
CA LEU A 390 14.12 16.98 -11.35
C LEU A 390 14.48 18.38 -10.83
N GLU A 391 13.52 19.07 -10.22
CA GLU A 391 13.76 20.35 -9.56
C GLU A 391 14.66 20.19 -8.33
N ALA A 392 14.41 19.19 -7.48
CA ALA A 392 15.26 18.89 -6.34
C ALA A 392 16.70 18.57 -6.75
N GLU A 393 16.89 17.88 -7.88
CA GLU A 393 18.22 17.60 -8.44
C GLU A 393 18.91 18.82 -9.08
N SER A 394 18.17 19.92 -9.23
CA SER A 394 18.60 21.16 -9.87
C SER A 394 18.92 20.99 -11.36
N VAL A 395 18.15 20.13 -12.04
CA VAL A 395 18.29 19.90 -13.49
C VAL A 395 17.24 20.65 -14.31
N ILE A 396 16.21 21.15 -13.63
CA ILE A 396 15.21 22.07 -14.16
C ILE A 396 14.99 23.20 -13.16
N ASP A 397 14.47 24.32 -13.65
CA ASP A 397 13.84 25.36 -12.83
C ASP A 397 12.33 25.36 -13.09
N THR A 398 11.54 25.66 -12.06
CA THR A 398 10.10 25.86 -12.23
C THR A 398 9.63 27.24 -11.80
N ASN A 399 8.80 27.86 -12.62
CA ASN A 399 8.24 29.18 -12.40
C ASN A 399 6.73 29.17 -12.59
N ARG A 400 6.00 29.99 -11.83
CA ARG A 400 4.54 30.12 -12.00
C ARG A 400 4.20 31.31 -12.89
N VAL A 401 3.58 31.05 -14.04
CA VAL A 401 3.06 32.06 -14.95
C VAL A 401 1.58 31.78 -15.19
N ASN A 402 0.70 32.74 -14.91
CA ASN A 402 -0.76 32.59 -15.12
C ASN A 402 -1.36 31.32 -14.50
N ARG A 403 -0.90 30.94 -13.29
CA ARG A 403 -1.28 29.69 -12.57
C ARG A 403 -0.79 28.38 -13.20
N GLN A 404 -0.03 28.44 -14.30
CA GLN A 404 0.67 27.28 -14.86
C GLN A 404 2.09 27.19 -14.32
N ARG A 405 2.55 25.97 -14.04
CA ARG A 405 3.94 25.68 -13.70
C ARG A 405 4.73 25.52 -15.00
N ILE A 406 5.50 26.56 -15.34
CA ILE A 406 6.45 26.54 -16.45
C ILE A 406 7.71 25.86 -15.97
N ILE A 407 8.21 24.94 -16.78
CA ILE A 407 9.38 24.10 -16.52
C ILE A 407 10.43 24.46 -17.54
N THR A 408 11.61 24.86 -17.09
CA THR A 408 12.73 25.23 -17.95
C THR A 408 13.89 24.29 -17.69
N ASN A 409 14.45 23.73 -18.76
CA ASN A 409 15.68 22.95 -18.68
C ASN A 409 16.84 23.83 -18.23
N THR A 410 17.56 23.43 -17.19
CA THR A 410 18.76 24.15 -16.73
C THR A 410 20.02 23.30 -16.85
N ASN A 411 19.94 21.99 -16.59
CA ASN A 411 21.08 21.08 -16.62
C ASN A 411 20.73 19.64 -17.07
N ILE A 412 19.58 19.41 -17.71
CA ILE A 412 19.38 18.14 -18.43
C ILE A 412 20.30 18.18 -19.66
N THR A 413 21.24 17.23 -19.71
CA THR A 413 22.24 17.10 -20.78
C THR A 413 22.17 15.70 -21.37
N GLU A 414 22.74 15.49 -22.57
CA GLU A 414 22.88 14.15 -23.17
C GLU A 414 23.53 13.16 -22.18
N GLY A 415 24.59 13.59 -21.47
CA GLY A 415 25.26 12.73 -20.48
C GLY A 415 24.39 12.37 -19.28
N TYR A 416 23.47 13.24 -18.87
CA TYR A 416 22.50 12.94 -17.82
C TYR A 416 21.44 11.94 -18.30
N LEU A 417 20.94 12.11 -19.53
CA LEU A 417 19.98 11.20 -20.15
C LEU A 417 20.59 9.80 -20.37
N GLU A 418 21.82 9.73 -20.89
CA GLU A 418 22.57 8.47 -21.02
C GLU A 418 22.78 7.78 -19.67
N ASN A 419 22.94 8.54 -18.58
CA ASN A 419 23.07 7.97 -17.24
C ASN A 419 21.72 7.42 -16.75
N LEU A 420 20.61 8.13 -16.98
CA LEU A 420 19.27 7.63 -16.68
C LEU A 420 18.97 6.34 -17.45
N ASP A 421 19.25 6.29 -18.74
CA ASP A 421 19.04 5.10 -19.56
C ASP A 421 19.84 3.89 -19.05
N LYS A 422 21.13 4.09 -18.70
CA LYS A 422 21.95 3.03 -18.11
C LYS A 422 21.38 2.51 -16.79
N LEU A 423 20.84 3.38 -15.97
CA LEU A 423 20.25 3.01 -14.68
C LEU A 423 18.90 2.32 -14.87
N MET A 424 18.08 2.79 -15.82
CA MET A 424 16.85 2.14 -16.26
C MET A 424 17.14 0.71 -16.74
N ASP A 425 18.13 0.52 -17.62
CA ASP A 425 18.53 -0.80 -18.09
C ASP A 425 19.00 -1.70 -16.93
N LYS A 426 19.78 -1.13 -16.00
CA LYS A 426 20.30 -1.86 -14.85
C LYS A 426 19.21 -2.36 -13.92
N TYR A 427 18.23 -1.52 -13.60
CA TYR A 427 17.27 -1.77 -12.52
C TYR A 427 15.89 -2.20 -13.00
N GLU A 428 15.46 -1.83 -14.22
CA GLU A 428 14.12 -2.12 -14.73
C GLU A 428 14.14 -3.23 -15.80
N ASN A 429 15.15 -3.27 -16.68
CA ASN A 429 15.18 -4.23 -17.79
C ASN A 429 15.89 -5.56 -17.48
N ASN A 430 16.73 -5.63 -16.43
CA ASN A 430 17.47 -6.86 -16.09
C ASN A 430 16.71 -7.86 -15.18
N GLU A 431 15.51 -7.53 -14.68
CA GLU A 431 14.69 -8.48 -13.92
C GLU A 431 13.94 -9.49 -14.82
N GLU A 432 13.68 -9.18 -16.11
CA GLU A 432 13.07 -10.14 -17.06
C GLU A 432 13.95 -11.36 -17.34
N VAL A 433 15.28 -11.24 -17.17
CA VAL A 433 16.23 -12.34 -17.41
C VAL A 433 16.29 -13.29 -16.21
N LEU A 434 16.11 -12.80 -14.99
CA LEU A 434 16.20 -13.61 -13.76
C LEU A 434 14.97 -14.48 -13.51
N VAL A 435 13.79 -14.09 -14.00
CA VAL A 435 12.58 -14.95 -13.91
C VAL A 435 12.66 -16.14 -14.88
N ASN A 436 13.40 -16.00 -15.99
CA ASN A 436 13.52 -17.07 -16.98
C ASN A 436 14.64 -18.10 -16.68
N GLU A 437 15.59 -17.79 -15.80
CA GLU A 437 16.67 -18.73 -15.44
C GLU A 437 16.37 -19.61 -14.22
N VAL A 438 15.28 -19.36 -13.48
CA VAL A 438 14.82 -20.22 -12.36
C VAL A 438 13.87 -21.33 -12.83
N THR A 439 13.51 -21.34 -14.12
CA THR A 439 12.66 -22.36 -14.74
C THR A 439 13.42 -23.22 -15.75
N LEU A 440 14.51 -23.87 -15.33
CA LEU A 440 15.15 -24.96 -16.08
C LEU A 440 15.64 -26.11 -15.19
#